data_AF-X0VUJ9-F1
#
_entry.id   AF-X0VUJ9-F1
#
_cell.length_a   1.000
_cell.length_b   1.000
_cell.length_c   1.000
_cell.angle_alpha   90.00
_cell.angle_beta   90.00
_cell.angle_gamma   90.00
#
_symmetry.space_group_name_H-M   'P 1'
#
loop_
_entity.id
_entity.type
_entity.pdbx_description
1 polymer ?
#
loop_
_entity_poly.entity_id
_entity_poly.type
_entity_poly.pdbx_seq_one_letter_code
_entity_poly.pdbx_strand_id
1 'polypeptide(L)'
;RISAVIAELRREVASGPPPGAEALALVRMMTRPVRASYDGWPEREIAWDLARQARIPVGFPPMGAEGGRKLSLDLGRGLFREALDAFCLAAGFSGFMVEPPGTVWLLRGAPPPRTSECTWSAAEVRGYDTRMLESAHGFAGPMLVHLIKSRVLPARWDDPFAAVGYSPARRRLVVIHHREVQLAVAAFLERLARRGEKALRE
;
A
#
# COMPACT_ATOMS: atom_id res chain seq x y z
N ARG A 1 -20.76 11.15 26.09
CA ARG A 1 -20.64 11.30 24.61
C ARG A 1 -19.24 10.96 24.10
N ILE A 2 -18.15 11.55 24.63
CA ILE A 2 -16.76 11.21 24.25
C ILE A 2 -16.40 9.74 24.57
N SER A 3 -16.83 9.21 25.72
CA SER A 3 -16.56 7.81 26.09
C SER A 3 -17.25 6.79 25.17
N ALA A 4 -18.38 7.14 24.55
CA ALA A 4 -19.07 6.30 23.57
C ALA A 4 -18.32 6.28 22.24
N VAL A 5 -17.77 7.43 21.82
CA VAL A 5 -16.92 7.54 20.61
C VAL A 5 -15.59 6.81 20.79
N ILE A 6 -14.99 6.85 21.98
CA ILE A 6 -13.78 6.07 22.30
C ILE A 6 -14.08 4.56 22.34
N ALA A 7 -15.26 4.15 22.83
CA ALA A 7 -15.69 2.76 22.79
C ALA A 7 -15.98 2.28 21.35
N GLU A 8 -16.55 3.14 20.52
CA GLU A 8 -16.82 2.86 19.09
C GLU A 8 -15.51 2.79 18.29
N LEU A 9 -14.55 3.70 18.52
CA LEU A 9 -13.22 3.68 17.92
C LEU A 9 -12.39 2.47 18.38
N ARG A 10 -12.52 2.06 19.66
CA ARG A 10 -11.92 0.82 20.15
C ARG A 10 -12.59 -0.42 19.55
N ARG A 11 -13.90 -0.37 19.27
CA ARG A 11 -14.62 -1.40 18.53
C ARG A 11 -14.21 -1.45 17.06
N GLU A 12 -14.04 -0.33 16.38
CA GLU A 12 -13.61 -0.27 14.97
C GLU A 12 -12.15 -0.67 14.77
N VAL A 13 -11.25 -0.26 15.69
CA VAL A 13 -9.88 -0.78 15.76
C VAL A 13 -9.86 -2.29 16.06
N ALA A 14 -10.92 -2.81 16.70
CA ALA A 14 -11.13 -4.24 16.94
C ALA A 14 -11.97 -4.95 15.87
N SER A 15 -12.60 -4.24 14.92
CA SER A 15 -13.54 -4.79 13.93
C SER A 15 -13.08 -4.67 12.48
N GLY A 16 -11.93 -4.04 12.22
CA GLY A 16 -11.10 -4.55 11.13
C GLY A 16 -10.72 -5.99 11.48
N PRO A 17 -10.78 -6.96 10.55
CA PRO A 17 -10.24 -8.29 10.85
C PRO A 17 -8.84 -8.08 11.42
N PRO A 18 -8.49 -8.78 12.52
CA PRO A 18 -7.26 -8.49 13.25
C PRO A 18 -6.10 -8.43 12.25
N PRO A 19 -5.14 -7.50 12.39
CA PRO A 19 -4.03 -7.37 11.46
C PRO A 19 -3.32 -8.70 11.16
N GLY A 20 -3.42 -9.68 12.08
CA GLY A 20 -2.98 -11.06 11.86
C GLY A 20 -3.81 -11.89 10.88
N ALA A 21 -5.14 -11.76 10.81
CA ALA A 21 -6.00 -12.58 9.93
C ALA A 21 -5.91 -12.16 8.45
N GLU A 22 -5.90 -10.86 8.15
CA GLU A 22 -5.71 -10.35 6.78
C GLU A 22 -4.26 -10.49 6.31
N ALA A 23 -3.27 -10.24 7.18
CA ALA A 23 -1.87 -10.47 6.82
C ALA A 23 -1.60 -11.98 6.57
N LEU A 24 -2.18 -12.88 7.36
CA LEU A 24 -2.11 -14.32 7.10
C LEU A 24 -2.88 -14.71 5.83
N ALA A 25 -4.00 -14.06 5.53
CA ALA A 25 -4.73 -14.29 4.28
C ALA A 25 -3.88 -13.92 3.07
N LEU A 26 -3.18 -12.79 3.11
CA LEU A 26 -2.23 -12.36 2.08
C LEU A 26 -1.08 -13.35 1.89
N VAL A 27 -0.43 -13.77 2.98
CA VAL A 27 0.64 -14.79 2.91
C VAL A 27 0.10 -16.10 2.31
N ARG A 28 -1.08 -16.56 2.74
CA ARG A 28 -1.72 -17.77 2.20
C ARG A 28 -2.12 -17.64 0.74
N MET A 29 -2.48 -16.45 0.29
CA MET A 29 -2.81 -16.16 -1.10
C MET A 29 -1.56 -16.22 -1.98
N MET A 30 -0.45 -15.62 -1.54
CA MET A 30 0.82 -15.62 -2.26
C MET A 30 1.51 -17.00 -2.33
N THR A 31 1.19 -17.90 -1.41
CA THR A 31 1.68 -19.29 -1.41
C THR A 31 0.76 -20.27 -2.13
N ARG A 32 -0.28 -19.79 -2.83
CA ARG A 32 -1.14 -20.68 -3.63
C ARG A 32 -0.33 -21.30 -4.77
N PRO A 33 -0.50 -22.61 -5.01
CA PRO A 33 0.19 -23.26 -6.11
C PRO A 33 -0.40 -22.79 -7.45
N VAL A 34 0.49 -22.48 -8.39
CA VAL A 34 0.14 -22.17 -9.78
C VAL A 34 1.05 -22.96 -10.72
N ARG A 35 0.63 -23.06 -11.98
CA ARG A 35 1.42 -23.60 -13.08
C ARG A 35 1.70 -22.47 -14.07
N ALA A 36 2.97 -22.22 -14.33
CA ALA A 36 3.40 -21.14 -15.18
C ALA A 36 4.27 -21.71 -16.30
N SER A 37 3.65 -21.93 -17.47
CA SER A 37 4.32 -22.41 -18.68
C SER A 37 3.61 -21.79 -19.86
N TYR A 38 4.25 -20.80 -20.46
CA TYR A 38 3.70 -19.94 -21.51
C TYR A 38 4.75 -19.78 -22.60
N ASP A 39 4.33 -19.83 -23.86
CA ASP A 39 5.23 -19.64 -24.99
C ASP A 39 4.64 -18.64 -26.00
N GLY A 40 5.21 -17.43 -26.04
CA GLY A 40 4.76 -16.36 -26.92
C GLY A 40 3.40 -15.76 -26.57
N TRP A 41 2.97 -15.85 -25.30
CA TRP A 41 1.67 -15.34 -24.84
C TRP A 41 1.73 -13.83 -24.57
N PRO A 42 0.64 -13.07 -24.83
CA PRO A 42 0.54 -11.67 -24.41
C PRO A 42 0.69 -11.52 -22.89
N GLU A 43 1.45 -10.52 -22.44
CA GLU A 43 1.74 -10.28 -21.01
C GLU A 43 0.47 -10.19 -20.15
N ARG A 44 -0.60 -9.59 -20.69
CA ARG A 44 -1.88 -9.47 -20.00
C ARG A 44 -2.55 -10.83 -19.79
N GLU A 45 -2.49 -11.70 -20.79
CA GLU A 45 -3.09 -13.04 -20.71
C GLU A 45 -2.36 -13.92 -19.69
N ILE A 46 -1.03 -13.83 -19.65
CA ILE A 46 -0.21 -14.51 -18.64
C ILE A 46 -0.62 -14.08 -17.23
N ALA A 47 -0.66 -12.76 -16.97
CA ALA A 47 -1.02 -12.25 -15.66
C ALA A 47 -2.46 -12.58 -15.27
N TRP A 48 -3.42 -12.57 -16.21
CA TRP A 48 -4.79 -13.02 -15.96
C TRP A 48 -4.89 -14.51 -15.67
N ASP A 49 -4.12 -15.35 -16.35
CA ASP A 49 -4.14 -16.78 -16.05
C ASP A 49 -3.55 -17.07 -14.67
N LEU A 50 -2.42 -16.47 -14.32
CA LEU A 50 -1.84 -16.55 -12.97
C LEU A 50 -2.83 -16.06 -11.90
N ALA A 51 -3.48 -14.91 -12.13
CA ALA A 51 -4.53 -14.35 -11.27
C ALA A 51 -5.69 -15.34 -11.05
N ARG A 52 -6.16 -15.96 -12.14
CA ARG A 52 -7.27 -16.92 -12.12
C ARG A 52 -6.90 -18.18 -11.36
N GLN A 53 -5.72 -18.75 -11.61
CA GLN A 53 -5.23 -19.93 -10.91
C GLN A 53 -5.11 -19.69 -9.40
N ALA A 54 -4.56 -18.55 -9.01
CA ALA A 54 -4.42 -18.18 -7.61
C ALA A 54 -5.73 -17.66 -6.99
N ARG A 55 -6.77 -17.34 -7.79
CA ARG A 55 -7.98 -16.62 -7.37
C ARG A 55 -7.66 -15.30 -6.66
N ILE A 56 -6.82 -14.50 -7.31
CA ILE A 56 -6.31 -13.22 -6.82
C ILE A 56 -6.48 -12.21 -7.94
N PRO A 57 -7.28 -11.15 -7.78
CA PRO A 57 -7.37 -10.09 -8.79
C PRO A 57 -5.99 -9.46 -9.04
N VAL A 58 -5.62 -9.27 -10.30
CA VAL A 58 -4.39 -8.58 -10.71
C VAL A 58 -4.75 -7.33 -11.53
N GLY A 59 -4.33 -6.17 -11.04
CA GLY A 59 -4.43 -4.87 -11.69
C GLY A 59 -3.14 -4.48 -12.40
N PHE A 60 -3.29 -3.75 -13.51
CA PHE A 60 -2.19 -3.28 -14.36
C PHE A 60 -2.12 -1.76 -14.33
N PRO A 61 -0.93 -1.15 -14.46
CA PRO A 61 -0.83 0.26 -14.77
C PRO A 61 -1.46 0.51 -16.15
N PRO A 62 -1.98 1.72 -16.41
CA PRO A 62 -2.48 2.07 -17.74
C PRO A 62 -1.37 1.84 -18.76
N MET A 63 -1.57 0.88 -19.66
CA MET A 63 -0.59 0.56 -20.69
C MET A 63 -0.64 1.68 -21.74
N GLY A 64 0.54 2.14 -22.18
CA GLY A 64 0.63 3.02 -23.34
C GLY A 64 0.02 2.35 -24.57
N ALA A 65 -0.23 3.13 -25.63
CA ALA A 65 -0.89 2.68 -26.85
C ALA A 65 -0.19 1.53 -27.61
N GLU A 66 1.03 1.14 -27.21
CA GLU A 66 1.74 0.01 -27.78
C GLU A 66 1.19 -1.31 -27.22
N GLY A 67 0.70 -2.15 -28.11
CA GLY A 67 0.18 -3.48 -27.78
C GLY A 67 1.12 -4.28 -26.90
N GLY A 68 0.56 -4.98 -25.91
CA GLY A 68 1.32 -5.68 -24.87
C GLY A 68 2.35 -6.67 -25.43
N ARG A 69 3.47 -6.80 -24.73
CA ARG A 69 4.58 -7.68 -25.14
C ARG A 69 4.15 -9.14 -25.12
N LYS A 70 4.67 -9.94 -26.06
CA LYS A 70 4.60 -11.40 -26.00
C LYS A 70 5.78 -11.93 -25.19
N LEU A 71 5.52 -12.85 -24.27
CA LEU A 71 6.51 -13.40 -23.35
C LEU A 71 6.47 -14.92 -23.40
N SER A 72 7.63 -15.54 -23.20
CA SER A 72 7.75 -16.97 -22.91
C SER A 72 8.29 -17.12 -21.48
N LEU A 73 7.62 -17.94 -20.67
CA LEU A 73 7.91 -18.12 -19.26
C LEU A 73 7.60 -19.56 -18.88
N ASP A 74 8.62 -20.34 -18.51
CA ASP A 74 8.47 -21.73 -18.08
C ASP A 74 9.09 -21.94 -16.70
N LEU A 75 8.24 -22.12 -15.71
CA LEU A 75 8.58 -22.35 -14.30
C LEU A 75 7.97 -23.66 -13.79
N GLY A 76 7.24 -24.39 -14.63
CA GLY A 76 6.50 -25.58 -14.22
C GLY A 76 5.44 -25.26 -13.17
N ARG A 77 5.49 -25.94 -12.01
CA ARG A 77 4.57 -25.74 -10.88
C ARG A 77 5.33 -25.10 -9.73
N GLY A 78 4.78 -24.03 -9.17
CA GLY A 78 5.41 -23.28 -8.07
C GLY A 78 4.40 -22.47 -7.28
N LEU A 79 4.90 -21.57 -6.44
CA LEU A 79 4.07 -20.64 -5.68
C LEU A 79 3.67 -19.44 -6.56
N PHE A 80 2.48 -18.89 -6.32
CA PHE A 80 1.99 -17.72 -7.05
C PHE A 80 2.98 -16.55 -6.99
N ARG A 81 3.60 -16.33 -5.83
CA ARG A 81 4.65 -15.32 -5.66
C ARG A 81 5.81 -15.49 -6.65
N GLU A 82 6.35 -16.70 -6.75
CA GLU A 82 7.51 -17.00 -7.61
C GLU A 82 7.16 -16.79 -9.08
N ALA A 83 5.96 -17.22 -9.49
CA ALA A 83 5.47 -16.99 -10.83
C ALA A 83 5.28 -15.50 -11.14
N LEU A 84 4.82 -14.72 -10.15
CA LEU A 84 4.59 -13.29 -10.32
C LEU A 84 5.90 -12.48 -10.34
N ASP A 85 6.88 -12.87 -9.51
CA ASP A 85 8.23 -12.29 -9.53
C ASP A 85 8.89 -12.50 -10.91
N ALA A 86 8.84 -13.72 -11.42
CA ALA A 86 9.40 -14.05 -12.73
C ALA A 86 8.64 -13.37 -13.89
N PHE A 87 7.30 -13.30 -13.79
CA PHE A 87 6.48 -12.54 -14.74
C PHE A 87 6.85 -11.05 -14.74
N CYS A 88 6.98 -10.44 -13.56
CA CYS A 88 7.36 -9.03 -13.44
C CYS A 88 8.72 -8.77 -14.12
N LEU A 89 9.70 -9.62 -13.87
CA LEU A 89 11.02 -9.53 -14.49
C LEU A 89 10.92 -9.64 -16.03
N ALA A 90 10.23 -10.65 -16.54
CA ALA A 90 10.10 -10.90 -17.98
C ALA A 90 9.33 -9.78 -18.71
N ALA A 91 8.27 -9.25 -18.10
CA ALA A 91 7.45 -8.19 -18.65
C ALA A 91 8.06 -6.78 -18.48
N GLY A 92 9.19 -6.66 -17.77
CA GLY A 92 9.82 -5.37 -17.47
C GLY A 92 9.02 -4.53 -16.47
N PHE A 93 8.23 -5.17 -15.60
CA PHE A 93 7.69 -4.54 -14.41
C PHE A 93 8.79 -4.44 -13.35
N SER A 94 8.72 -3.37 -12.58
CA SER A 94 9.60 -3.13 -11.43
C SER A 94 9.28 -4.03 -10.24
N GLY A 95 8.10 -4.65 -10.25
CA GLY A 95 7.58 -5.51 -9.19
C GLY A 95 6.07 -5.45 -9.12
N PHE A 96 5.53 -5.75 -7.96
CA PHE A 96 4.10 -5.72 -7.68
C PHE A 96 3.81 -5.37 -6.21
N MET A 97 2.61 -4.85 -5.97
CA MET A 97 2.05 -4.54 -4.66
C MET A 97 0.87 -5.47 -4.39
N VAL A 98 0.60 -5.80 -3.12
CA VAL A 98 -0.60 -6.56 -2.76
C VAL A 98 -1.41 -5.76 -1.73
N GLU A 99 -2.65 -5.41 -2.08
CA GLU A 99 -3.55 -4.65 -1.22
C GLU A 99 -4.61 -5.56 -0.57
N PRO A 100 -4.91 -5.41 0.74
CA PRO A 100 -6.09 -6.01 1.33
C PRO A 100 -7.38 -5.55 0.62
N PRO A 101 -8.37 -6.43 0.38
CA PRO A 101 -8.48 -7.82 0.87
C PRO A 101 -7.84 -8.89 -0.05
N GLY A 102 -6.90 -8.53 -0.94
CA GLY A 102 -6.09 -9.48 -1.70
C GLY A 102 -6.03 -9.20 -3.21
N THR A 103 -5.82 -7.95 -3.62
CA THR A 103 -5.57 -7.56 -5.01
C THR A 103 -4.08 -7.33 -5.22
N VAL A 104 -3.54 -7.81 -6.34
CA VAL A 104 -2.16 -7.56 -6.77
C VAL A 104 -2.16 -6.41 -7.76
N TRP A 105 -1.22 -5.47 -7.64
CA TRP A 105 -1.02 -4.34 -8.54
C TRP A 105 0.39 -4.38 -9.12
N LEU A 106 0.53 -4.49 -10.43
CA LEU A 106 1.83 -4.50 -11.10
C LEU A 106 2.39 -3.07 -11.18
N LEU A 107 3.71 -2.92 -11.01
CA LEU A 107 4.39 -1.61 -10.98
C LEU A 107 5.38 -1.51 -12.14
N ARG A 108 5.45 -0.36 -12.84
CA ARG A 108 6.38 -0.11 -13.96
C ARG A 108 7.14 1.21 -13.73
N GLY A 109 8.45 1.23 -13.97
CA GLY A 109 9.28 2.43 -13.94
C GLY A 109 9.90 2.82 -12.58
N ALA A 110 9.69 2.02 -11.53
CA ALA A 110 10.44 2.16 -10.28
C ALA A 110 11.76 1.37 -10.36
N PRO A 111 12.87 1.85 -9.77
CA PRO A 111 14.10 1.05 -9.70
C PRO A 111 13.84 -0.24 -8.90
N PRO A 112 14.28 -1.41 -9.39
CA PRO A 112 14.08 -2.67 -8.68
C PRO A 112 14.86 -2.63 -7.35
N PRO A 113 14.26 -3.06 -6.22
CA PRO A 113 15.01 -3.21 -4.99
C PRO A 113 16.16 -4.22 -5.18
N ARG A 114 17.31 -3.99 -4.54
CA ARG A 114 18.53 -4.84 -4.65
C ARG A 114 18.32 -6.28 -4.13
N THR A 115 17.20 -6.54 -3.46
CA THR A 115 16.74 -7.85 -3.05
C THR A 115 15.30 -8.01 -3.53
N SER A 116 14.92 -9.20 -4.00
CA SER A 116 13.52 -9.60 -4.29
C SER A 116 12.64 -9.68 -3.01
N GLU A 117 13.12 -9.13 -1.91
CA GLU A 117 12.29 -8.73 -0.78
C GLU A 117 11.58 -7.43 -1.14
N CYS A 118 10.25 -7.53 -1.26
CA CYS A 118 9.35 -6.41 -1.25
C CYS A 118 9.79 -5.38 -0.20
N THR A 119 10.19 -4.18 -0.62
CA THR A 119 10.55 -3.06 0.27
C THR A 119 9.39 -2.63 1.19
N TRP A 120 8.19 -3.21 1.01
CA TRP A 120 7.03 -3.06 1.88
C TRP A 120 6.88 -4.11 2.97
N SER A 121 7.77 -5.10 3.11
CA SER A 121 7.78 -5.93 4.34
C SER A 121 7.95 -5.06 5.61
N ALA A 122 8.47 -3.84 5.46
CA ALA A 122 8.64 -2.87 6.54
C ALA A 122 7.75 -1.62 6.45
N ALA A 123 7.04 -1.35 5.33
CA ALA A 123 6.20 -0.16 5.17
C ALA A 123 4.72 -0.49 5.42
N GLU A 124 4.05 0.33 6.22
CA GLU A 124 2.65 0.19 6.59
C GLU A 124 1.80 1.21 5.83
N VAL A 125 0.57 0.85 5.46
CA VAL A 125 -0.45 1.80 4.99
C VAL A 125 -1.39 2.12 6.15
N ARG A 126 -1.54 3.40 6.49
CA ARG A 126 -2.47 3.84 7.54
C ARG A 126 -3.32 5.01 7.08
N GLY A 127 -4.59 4.97 7.46
CA GLY A 127 -5.53 6.07 7.32
C GLY A 127 -5.76 6.78 8.65
N TYR A 128 -5.58 8.09 8.69
CA TYR A 128 -5.85 8.93 9.85
C TYR A 128 -7.08 9.80 9.57
N ASP A 129 -8.06 9.75 10.48
CA ASP A 129 -9.23 10.62 10.41
C ASP A 129 -8.85 12.05 10.80
N THR A 130 -9.12 13.01 9.91
CA THR A 130 -8.75 14.41 10.10
C THR A 130 -9.96 15.29 10.45
N ARG A 131 -11.17 14.72 10.57
CA ARG A 131 -12.39 15.50 10.81
C ARG A 131 -12.28 16.40 12.03
N MET A 132 -11.69 15.90 13.11
CA MET A 132 -11.52 16.69 14.33
C MET A 132 -10.51 17.83 14.13
N LEU A 133 -9.39 17.59 13.45
CA LEU A 133 -8.37 18.60 13.17
C LEU A 133 -8.90 19.71 12.26
N GLU A 134 -9.64 19.33 11.24
CA GLU A 134 -10.29 20.27 10.32
C GLU A 134 -11.39 21.08 11.02
N SER A 135 -12.27 20.43 11.79
CA SER A 135 -13.43 21.10 12.39
C SER A 135 -13.11 21.90 13.65
N ALA A 136 -12.14 21.47 14.47
CA ALA A 136 -11.80 22.15 15.71
C ALA A 136 -10.68 23.19 15.55
N HIS A 137 -9.78 22.99 14.58
CA HIS A 137 -8.57 23.80 14.44
C HIS A 137 -8.33 24.32 13.01
N GLY A 138 -9.23 24.05 12.06
CA GLY A 138 -9.12 24.57 10.71
C GLY A 138 -8.00 23.95 9.86
N PHE A 139 -7.40 22.84 10.30
CA PHE A 139 -6.32 22.21 9.54
C PHE A 139 -6.84 21.52 8.27
N ALA A 140 -6.77 22.20 7.13
CA ALA A 140 -7.15 21.63 5.85
C ALA A 140 -6.25 20.45 5.46
N GLY A 141 -6.80 19.46 4.76
CA GLY A 141 -6.10 18.24 4.35
C GLY A 141 -4.75 18.47 3.63
N PRO A 142 -4.67 19.34 2.59
CA PRO A 142 -3.40 19.68 1.96
C PRO A 142 -2.36 20.29 2.92
N MET A 143 -2.83 21.08 3.90
CA MET A 143 -1.95 21.66 4.92
C MET A 143 -1.39 20.57 5.84
N LEU A 144 -2.21 19.58 6.23
CA LEU A 144 -1.76 18.43 7.03
C LEU A 144 -0.71 17.59 6.28
N VAL A 145 -0.90 17.36 4.98
CA VAL A 145 0.09 16.68 4.13
C VAL A 145 1.42 17.44 4.15
N HIS A 146 1.38 18.76 3.94
CA HIS A 146 2.57 19.60 3.95
C HIS A 146 3.27 19.61 5.32
N LEU A 147 2.51 19.75 6.41
CA LEU A 147 3.03 19.75 7.78
C LEU A 147 3.71 18.42 8.12
N ILE A 148 3.11 17.30 7.70
CA ILE A 148 3.71 15.98 7.93
C ILE A 148 5.02 15.83 7.17
N LYS A 149 5.06 16.19 5.88
CA LYS A 149 6.29 16.11 5.09
C LYS A 149 7.42 17.00 5.64
N SER A 150 7.08 18.18 6.14
CA SER A 150 8.06 19.17 6.62
C SER A 150 8.50 18.96 8.07
N ARG A 151 7.67 18.35 8.92
CA ARG A 151 7.94 18.26 10.37
C ARG A 151 8.14 16.85 10.89
N VAL A 152 7.57 15.83 10.24
CA VAL A 152 7.67 14.44 10.71
C VAL A 152 8.79 13.75 9.95
N LEU A 153 9.98 13.70 10.55
CA LEU A 153 11.17 13.03 10.00
C LEU A 153 11.40 13.40 8.51
N PRO A 154 11.61 14.70 8.18
CA PRO A 154 11.54 15.22 6.81
C PRO A 154 12.39 14.46 5.79
N ALA A 155 13.62 14.09 6.15
CA ALA A 155 14.54 13.33 5.29
C ALA A 155 14.03 11.94 4.90
N ARG A 156 13.00 11.40 5.57
CA ARG A 156 12.41 10.09 5.28
C ARG A 156 11.37 10.15 4.15
N TRP A 157 10.94 11.33 3.71
CA TRP A 157 9.94 11.46 2.64
C TRP A 157 10.53 11.45 1.23
N ASP A 158 11.85 11.49 1.10
CA ASP A 158 12.56 11.28 -0.16
C ASP A 158 12.67 9.78 -0.53
N ASP A 159 12.19 8.90 0.36
CA ASP A 159 12.09 7.47 0.08
C ASP A 159 11.11 7.23 -1.09
N PRO A 160 11.52 6.55 -2.17
CA PRO A 160 10.68 6.31 -3.34
C PRO A 160 9.42 5.48 -3.05
N PHE A 161 9.35 4.83 -1.89
CA PHE A 161 8.20 4.07 -1.43
C PHE A 161 7.38 4.79 -0.35
N ALA A 162 7.75 6.01 0.04
CA ALA A 162 6.99 6.84 0.97
C ALA A 162 5.94 7.67 0.24
N ALA A 163 4.72 7.69 0.77
CA ALA A 163 3.68 8.58 0.27
C ALA A 163 2.81 9.10 1.41
N VAL A 164 2.33 10.32 1.25
CA VAL A 164 1.29 10.89 2.09
C VAL A 164 0.34 11.69 1.22
N GLY A 165 -0.94 11.39 1.36
CA GLY A 165 -2.00 11.99 0.59
C GLY A 165 -3.22 12.27 1.46
N TYR A 166 -4.13 13.07 0.93
CA TYR A 166 -5.38 13.39 1.58
C TYR A 166 -6.56 13.05 0.66
N SER A 167 -7.57 12.41 1.22
CA SER A 167 -8.84 12.14 0.56
C SER A 167 -9.91 13.10 1.09
N PRO A 168 -10.31 14.14 0.33
CA PRO A 168 -11.34 15.08 0.76
C PRO A 168 -12.70 14.40 0.96
N ALA A 169 -13.05 13.47 0.07
CA ALA A 169 -14.32 12.75 0.15
C ALA A 169 -14.47 11.95 1.46
N ARG A 170 -13.36 11.41 1.98
CA ARG A 170 -13.36 10.62 3.22
C ARG A 170 -12.84 11.39 4.43
N ARG A 171 -12.38 12.62 4.26
CA ARG A 171 -11.69 13.44 5.27
C ARG A 171 -10.63 12.63 6.02
N ARG A 172 -9.75 11.99 5.24
CA ARG A 172 -8.70 11.11 5.74
C ARG A 172 -7.37 11.43 5.12
N LEU A 173 -6.34 11.41 5.96
CA LEU A 173 -4.96 11.38 5.52
C LEU A 173 -4.53 9.93 5.36
N VAL A 174 -3.97 9.58 4.20
CA VAL A 174 -3.41 8.26 3.93
C VAL A 174 -1.89 8.39 3.95
N VAL A 175 -1.24 7.59 4.77
CA VAL A 175 0.22 7.55 4.88
C VAL A 175 0.72 6.16 4.60
N ILE A 176 1.71 6.13 3.75
CA ILE A 176 2.47 5.00 3.27
C ILE A 176 3.90 5.23 3.76
N HIS A 177 4.33 4.50 4.79
CA HIS A 177 5.67 4.61 5.35
C HIS A 177 5.97 3.49 6.35
N HIS A 178 7.24 3.32 6.71
CA HIS A 178 7.70 2.47 7.80
C HIS A 178 7.04 2.77 9.15
N ARG A 179 6.91 1.74 9.99
CA ARG A 179 6.28 1.80 11.31
C ARG A 179 6.78 2.96 12.19
N GLU A 180 8.07 3.24 12.15
CA GLU A 180 8.69 4.36 12.89
C GLU A 180 8.05 5.71 12.50
N VAL A 181 7.94 5.97 11.19
CA VAL A 181 7.31 7.20 10.68
C VAL A 181 5.82 7.21 10.96
N GLN A 182 5.14 6.06 10.89
CA GLN A 182 3.73 5.96 11.26
C GLN A 182 3.48 6.34 12.73
N LEU A 183 4.31 5.87 13.65
CA LEU A 183 4.24 6.25 15.06
C LEU A 183 4.49 7.76 15.25
N ALA A 184 5.48 8.31 14.53
CA ALA A 184 5.78 9.73 14.56
C ALA A 184 4.64 10.60 14.01
N VAL A 185 3.99 10.17 12.91
CA VAL A 185 2.81 10.82 12.34
C VAL A 185 1.65 10.78 13.32
N ALA A 186 1.34 9.63 13.90
CA ALA A 186 0.26 9.49 14.87
C ALA A 186 0.48 10.42 16.08
N ALA A 187 1.70 10.45 16.64
CA ALA A 187 2.05 11.33 17.75
C ALA A 187 1.96 12.81 17.36
N PHE A 188 2.36 13.19 16.15
CA PHE A 188 2.25 14.56 15.65
C PHE A 188 0.78 14.99 15.50
N LEU A 189 -0.06 14.16 14.90
CA LEU A 189 -1.50 14.42 14.75
C LEU A 189 -2.21 14.51 16.11
N GLU A 190 -1.82 13.68 17.08
CA GLU A 190 -2.34 13.77 18.45
C GLU A 190 -1.96 15.09 19.12
N ARG A 191 -0.70 15.54 18.97
CA ARG A 191 -0.27 16.86 19.48
C ARG A 191 -1.06 17.99 18.84
N LEU A 192 -1.24 17.96 17.52
CA LEU A 192 -2.08 18.92 16.80
C LEU A 192 -3.52 18.91 17.29
N ALA A 193 -4.10 17.73 17.52
CA ALA A 193 -5.47 17.59 18.00
C ALA A 193 -5.67 18.22 19.39
N ARG A 194 -4.68 18.07 20.27
CA ARG A 194 -4.74 18.59 21.65
C ARG A 194 -4.41 20.09 21.75
N ARG A 195 -3.46 20.59 20.95
CA ARG A 195 -2.87 21.94 21.14
C ARG A 195 -3.12 22.89 19.97
N GLY A 196 -3.72 22.44 18.88
CA GLY A 196 -3.95 23.25 17.69
C GLY A 196 -2.64 23.82 17.13
N GLU A 197 -2.66 25.09 16.73
CA GLU A 197 -1.48 25.79 16.21
C GLU A 197 -0.31 25.89 17.20
N LYS A 198 -0.56 25.82 18.51
CA LYS A 198 0.52 25.84 19.52
C LYS A 198 1.47 24.65 19.37
N ALA A 199 1.01 23.53 18.80
CA ALA A 199 1.84 22.36 18.50
C ALA A 199 2.89 22.60 17.40
N LEU A 200 2.81 23.70 16.64
CA LEU A 200 3.70 23.99 15.52
C LEU A 200 4.96 24.80 15.91
N ARG A 201 4.98 25.36 17.12
CA ARG A 201 6.04 26.23 17.64
C ARG A 201 7.07 25.51 18.53
N GLU A 202 6.82 24.24 18.82
CA GLU A 202 7.70 23.31 19.52
C GLU A 202 8.40 22.39 18.50
#